data_AF-A0A7J9GIR3-F1
#
_entry.id   AF-A0A7J9GIR3-F1
#
_cell.length_a   1.000
_cell.length_b   1.000
_cell.length_c   1.000
_cell.angle_alpha   90.00
_cell.angle_beta   90.00
_cell.angle_gamma   90.00
#
_symmetry.space_group_name_H-M   'P 1'
#
loop_
_entity.id
_entity.type
_entity.pdbx_description
1 polymer ?
#
loop_
_entity_poly.entity_id
_entity_poly.type
_entity_poly.pdbx_seq_one_letter_code
_entity_poly.pdbx_strand_id
1 'polypeptide(L)'
;MGIRMVFYFILQLPWLILSASPFEAGEAGCKETCENVSIPYPFGIKRGCYHNSWFRVTCNKTINGTKPFISRINMELLPSYWSVEDNRVTVNNPVTYLNCDDKGNNGTTSSSSVNLQGSPFFLSEQNIFGSVGCGDLAIIFRNNQTDPIAACLQQRCEDPISSKLPGCLTMVPENLTSYTTALRPMTEIISPGEKESSKRCTSTFIGDSTVFSEISIDMTHVPATLEWNPVKCDLEASLCSIVRPHYVLPYKTSCNESCGYVDIPFPFGIKVGCYKSEWFRVTCNKTADGEKPFISSINMQLLNVSFYEGTVLVNNSVIYSYCPSKDRENNEGSVNLTGTPFFFSHIFDRFMSIGCGNLATFLDSPTNDHRIGGCKLPPCESNMTSIVRCAVNIPSGLSSFVTNIRRIYPNNGSKRPCISSFIVDTRFLDSLEANSDHNATTTNRSGTYVPTTLQWGIPKRGLCELGEESGTLCSPDGRYCWTSLSQMHLCVCTPDTYNDYDYLSTDVCQEIGKCVDMKYKNCFMHCLNADGNDCSSSCPDRYKNLGGMCWPLNVLDSSEVLTKKSKRSQNLPVIIGSTLSVSSLHHL
;
A
#
# COMPACT_ATOMS: atom_id res chain seq x y z
N MET A 1 -7.59 -84.04 14.33
CA MET A 1 -7.78 -83.09 15.45
C MET A 1 -7.20 -81.76 15.00
N GLY A 2 -8.04 -80.88 14.47
CA GLY A 2 -7.59 -79.64 13.83
C GLY A 2 -8.56 -78.50 14.12
N ILE A 3 -8.01 -77.29 14.05
CA ILE A 3 -8.69 -75.99 14.04
C ILE A 3 -9.04 -75.42 15.44
N ARG A 4 -8.02 -74.88 16.11
CA ARG A 4 -8.16 -73.75 17.05
C ARG A 4 -6.89 -72.89 17.02
N MET A 5 -6.72 -72.07 15.98
CA MET A 5 -5.86 -70.87 16.02
C MET A 5 -6.13 -70.03 14.75
N VAL A 6 -7.18 -69.21 14.77
CA VAL A 6 -7.49 -68.25 13.68
C VAL A 6 -7.79 -66.83 14.19
N PHE A 7 -7.58 -66.51 15.47
CA PHE A 7 -8.01 -65.20 16.02
C PHE A 7 -6.91 -64.32 16.65
N TYR A 8 -5.64 -64.47 16.26
CA TYR A 8 -4.56 -63.59 16.76
C TYR A 8 -3.58 -63.10 15.69
N PHE A 9 -4.03 -62.84 14.45
CA PHE A 9 -3.17 -62.32 13.37
C PHE A 9 -3.79 -61.19 12.52
N ILE A 10 -4.72 -60.40 13.08
CA ILE A 10 -5.26 -59.18 12.42
C ILE A 10 -5.18 -57.94 13.34
N LEU A 11 -4.10 -57.81 14.11
CA LEU A 11 -3.87 -56.61 14.94
C LEU A 11 -2.42 -56.10 14.92
N GLN A 12 -1.59 -56.59 14.00
CA GLN A 12 -0.24 -56.08 13.77
C GLN A 12 0.00 -55.86 12.29
N LEU A 13 -0.44 -54.70 11.77
CA LEU A 13 0.03 -53.99 10.57
C LEU A 13 -0.94 -52.81 10.35
N PRO A 14 -0.59 -51.61 10.87
CA PRO A 14 -0.07 -50.61 9.95
C PRO A 14 1.08 -49.81 10.60
N TRP A 15 2.29 -50.38 10.59
CA TRP A 15 3.53 -49.66 10.88
C TRP A 15 4.39 -49.63 9.61
N LEU A 16 3.86 -49.02 8.55
CA LEU A 16 4.61 -48.55 7.38
C LEU A 16 3.95 -47.26 6.88
N ILE A 17 3.82 -46.27 7.77
CA ILE A 17 3.88 -44.88 7.34
C ILE A 17 5.34 -44.52 7.52
N LEU A 18 6.03 -44.24 6.41
CA LEU A 18 7.29 -43.51 6.43
C LEU A 18 7.01 -42.25 7.26
N SER A 19 7.45 -42.22 8.51
CA SER A 19 7.54 -41.00 9.26
C SER A 19 8.46 -40.09 8.47
N ALA A 20 7.88 -39.12 7.77
CA ALA A 20 8.63 -37.94 7.37
C ALA A 20 9.31 -37.45 8.66
N SER A 21 10.64 -37.40 8.62
CA SER A 21 11.42 -36.83 9.71
C SER A 21 10.78 -35.51 10.11
N PRO A 22 10.52 -35.26 11.41
CA PRO A 22 10.21 -33.91 11.85
C PRO A 22 11.40 -33.06 11.41
N PHE A 23 11.14 -32.09 10.53
CA PHE A 23 12.16 -31.12 10.18
C PHE A 23 12.55 -30.43 11.49
N GLU A 24 13.81 -30.53 11.87
CA GLU A 24 14.37 -29.75 12.98
C GLU A 24 14.16 -28.28 12.63
N ALA A 25 13.08 -27.72 13.15
CA ALA A 25 12.90 -26.29 13.31
C ALA A 25 13.86 -25.84 14.42
N GLY A 26 15.13 -25.71 14.06
CA GLY A 26 16.19 -25.18 14.89
C GLY A 26 16.66 -23.83 14.36
N GLU A 27 16.17 -22.76 14.98
CA GLU A 27 16.95 -21.58 15.41
C GLU A 27 17.90 -20.83 14.44
N ALA A 28 17.81 -21.01 13.12
CA ALA A 28 18.48 -20.13 12.16
C ALA A 28 17.61 -19.91 10.92
N GLY A 29 17.25 -18.65 10.66
CA GLY A 29 16.51 -18.25 9.46
C GLY A 29 17.17 -18.79 8.18
N CYS A 30 16.36 -19.01 7.14
CA CYS A 30 16.79 -19.51 5.84
C CYS A 30 18.01 -18.75 5.29
N LYS A 31 19.20 -19.27 5.55
CA LYS A 31 20.47 -18.76 5.05
C LYS A 31 20.95 -19.69 3.96
N GLU A 32 20.45 -19.45 2.75
CA GLU A 32 20.75 -20.26 1.58
C GLU A 32 21.82 -19.59 0.73
N THR A 33 22.75 -20.39 0.20
CA THR A 33 23.78 -19.91 -0.71
C THR A 33 23.81 -20.79 -1.96
N CYS A 34 24.04 -20.15 -3.10
CA CYS A 34 24.31 -20.80 -4.37
C CYS A 34 25.78 -20.58 -4.70
N GLU A 35 26.63 -21.55 -4.34
CA GLU A 35 28.09 -21.40 -4.37
C GLU A 35 28.52 -20.18 -3.52
N ASN A 36 28.99 -19.10 -4.13
CA ASN A 36 29.38 -17.86 -3.43
C ASN A 36 28.28 -16.79 -3.38
N VAL A 37 27.09 -17.05 -3.93
CA VAL A 37 25.99 -16.07 -3.93
C VAL A 37 25.05 -16.35 -2.77
N SER A 38 24.92 -15.39 -1.84
CA SER A 38 23.91 -15.46 -0.78
C SER A 38 22.53 -15.20 -1.38
N ILE A 39 21.55 -16.04 -1.02
CA ILE A 39 20.16 -15.94 -1.47
C ILE A 39 19.33 -15.48 -0.27
N PRO A 40 19.13 -14.15 -0.11
CA PRO A 40 18.26 -13.62 0.93
C PRO A 40 16.78 -13.80 0.58
N TYR A 41 15.98 -13.93 1.62
CA TYR A 41 14.53 -13.80 1.55
C TYR A 41 14.13 -12.44 0.90
N PRO A 42 13.10 -12.35 0.02
CA PRO A 42 12.04 -13.32 -0.26
C PRO A 42 12.43 -14.47 -1.21
N PHE A 43 13.67 -14.50 -1.72
CA PHE A 43 14.18 -15.57 -2.56
C PHE A 43 14.69 -16.75 -1.75
N GLY A 44 14.65 -17.93 -2.35
CA GLY A 44 15.09 -19.17 -1.71
C GLY A 44 15.13 -20.36 -2.66
N ILE A 45 15.99 -21.31 -2.34
CA ILE A 45 16.24 -22.56 -3.05
C ILE A 45 15.30 -23.66 -2.53
N LYS A 46 15.26 -23.88 -1.21
CA LYS A 46 14.44 -24.93 -0.60
C LYS A 46 13.00 -24.44 -0.40
N ARG A 47 12.07 -25.38 -0.51
CA ARG A 47 10.65 -25.14 -0.17
C ARG A 47 10.56 -24.72 1.30
N GLY A 48 9.88 -23.60 1.56
CA GLY A 48 9.84 -22.99 2.89
C GLY A 48 10.94 -21.96 3.16
N CYS A 49 11.79 -21.65 2.19
CA CYS A 49 12.78 -20.56 2.29
C CYS A 49 12.58 -19.42 1.27
N TYR A 50 11.62 -19.57 0.36
CA TYR A 50 11.14 -18.50 -0.50
C TYR A 50 9.70 -18.13 -0.12
N HIS A 51 9.35 -16.85 -0.27
CA HIS A 51 8.02 -16.32 0.09
C HIS A 51 6.89 -16.89 -0.79
N ASN A 52 7.14 -16.96 -2.09
CA ASN A 52 6.19 -17.42 -3.09
C ASN A 52 6.96 -18.16 -4.19
N SER A 53 6.32 -19.11 -4.88
CA SER A 53 6.94 -19.90 -5.95
C SER A 53 7.59 -19.08 -7.08
N TRP A 54 7.22 -17.82 -7.27
CA TRP A 54 7.90 -16.87 -8.18
C TRP A 54 9.32 -16.49 -7.74
N PHE A 55 9.61 -16.52 -6.44
CA PHE A 55 10.93 -16.22 -5.87
C PHE A 55 11.82 -17.46 -5.69
N ARG A 56 11.38 -18.62 -6.21
CA ARG A 56 12.18 -19.84 -6.15
C ARG A 56 13.44 -19.68 -7.00
N VAL A 57 14.58 -20.01 -6.39
CA VAL A 57 15.90 -19.99 -7.01
C VAL A 57 16.37 -21.41 -7.31
N THR A 58 16.99 -21.58 -8.47
CA THR A 58 17.66 -22.81 -8.88
C THR A 58 19.13 -22.54 -9.14
N CYS A 59 19.99 -23.41 -8.63
CA CYS A 59 21.42 -23.38 -8.86
C CYS A 59 21.78 -24.24 -10.07
N ASN A 60 22.04 -23.61 -11.22
CA ASN A 60 22.34 -24.30 -12.47
C ASN A 60 23.85 -24.32 -12.72
N LYS A 61 24.40 -25.47 -13.11
CA LYS A 61 25.81 -25.59 -13.51
C LYS A 61 26.02 -24.91 -14.87
N THR A 62 26.99 -23.98 -14.92
CA THR A 62 27.45 -23.32 -16.14
C THR A 62 28.94 -23.57 -16.35
N ILE A 63 29.47 -23.14 -17.49
CA ILE A 63 30.91 -23.24 -17.81
C ILE A 63 31.77 -22.53 -16.76
N ASN A 64 31.24 -21.47 -16.14
CA ASN A 64 31.94 -20.63 -15.17
C ASN A 64 31.50 -20.88 -13.72
N GLY A 65 31.01 -22.10 -13.41
CA GLY A 65 30.54 -22.47 -12.07
C GLY A 65 29.02 -22.56 -11.95
N THR A 66 28.53 -22.77 -10.73
CA THR A 66 27.10 -22.93 -10.43
C THR A 66 26.49 -21.56 -10.16
N LYS A 67 25.50 -21.17 -10.96
CA LYS A 67 24.90 -19.85 -10.92
C LYS A 67 23.44 -19.91 -10.46
N PRO A 68 22.97 -18.94 -9.65
CA PRO A 68 21.58 -18.87 -9.23
C PRO A 68 20.68 -18.28 -10.33
N PHE A 69 19.52 -18.88 -10.54
CA PHE A 69 18.50 -18.43 -11.49
C PHE A 69 17.14 -18.32 -10.82
N ILE A 70 16.38 -17.28 -11.12
CA ILE A 70 14.95 -17.24 -10.79
C ILE A 70 14.25 -18.27 -11.67
N SER A 71 13.78 -19.37 -11.06
CA SER A 71 13.41 -20.58 -11.81
C SER A 71 12.34 -20.36 -12.87
N ARG A 72 11.34 -19.52 -12.59
CA ARG A 72 10.17 -19.35 -13.46
C ARG A 72 10.40 -18.41 -14.65
N ILE A 73 11.31 -17.45 -14.52
CA ILE A 73 11.63 -16.49 -15.59
C ILE A 73 13.01 -16.76 -16.22
N ASN A 74 13.73 -17.77 -15.71
CA ASN A 74 15.04 -18.21 -16.21
C ASN A 74 16.08 -17.08 -16.33
N MET A 75 16.07 -16.15 -15.38
CA MET A 75 17.03 -15.05 -15.32
C MET A 75 18.10 -15.36 -14.26
N GLU A 76 19.37 -15.22 -14.62
CA GLU A 76 20.49 -15.37 -13.68
C GLU A 76 20.47 -14.20 -12.69
N LEU A 77 20.56 -14.52 -11.40
CA LEU A 77 20.70 -13.56 -10.32
C LEU A 77 22.17 -13.15 -10.19
N LEU A 78 22.46 -11.86 -10.22
CA LEU A 78 23.81 -11.36 -10.07
C LEU A 78 24.12 -11.09 -8.57
N PRO A 79 25.35 -11.39 -8.10
CA PRO A 79 25.74 -11.17 -6.70
C PRO A 79 25.83 -9.68 -6.32
N SER A 80 25.79 -8.78 -7.30
CA SER A 80 25.85 -7.33 -7.15
C SER A 80 24.48 -6.74 -6.82
N TYR A 81 24.37 -6.14 -5.62
CA TYR A 81 23.24 -5.31 -5.17
C TYR A 81 21.87 -6.02 -5.13
N TRP A 82 21.66 -6.77 -4.05
CA TRP A 82 20.32 -7.15 -3.60
C TRP A 82 19.83 -6.03 -2.69
N SER A 83 18.90 -5.18 -3.14
CA SER A 83 18.16 -4.31 -2.22
C SER A 83 16.83 -4.98 -1.93
N VAL A 84 16.92 -5.98 -1.05
CA VAL A 84 15.79 -6.67 -0.45
C VAL A 84 14.83 -5.66 0.18
N GLU A 85 15.39 -4.57 0.71
CA GLU A 85 14.63 -3.46 1.26
C GLU A 85 13.82 -2.73 0.17
N ASP A 86 14.43 -2.33 -0.94
CA ASP A 86 13.73 -1.62 -2.00
C ASP A 86 12.90 -2.52 -2.94
N ASN A 87 12.74 -3.81 -2.63
CA ASN A 87 12.18 -4.83 -3.52
C ASN A 87 12.88 -4.88 -4.89
N ARG A 88 14.22 -4.74 -4.91
CA ARG A 88 15.05 -4.70 -6.11
C ARG A 88 16.04 -5.85 -6.16
N VAL A 89 16.21 -6.44 -7.34
CA VAL A 89 17.19 -7.49 -7.61
C VAL A 89 17.85 -7.27 -8.95
N THR A 90 19.17 -7.44 -8.99
CA THR A 90 19.93 -7.35 -10.23
C THR A 90 19.99 -8.72 -10.91
N VAL A 91 19.65 -8.75 -12.19
CA VAL A 91 19.67 -9.95 -13.04
C VAL A 91 20.58 -9.76 -14.26
N ASN A 92 21.03 -10.86 -14.83
CA ASN A 92 21.81 -10.88 -16.05
C ASN A 92 20.88 -10.81 -17.28
N ASN A 93 20.65 -9.63 -17.83
CA ASN A 93 19.71 -9.38 -18.92
C ASN A 93 20.38 -9.58 -20.29
N PRO A 94 19.77 -10.28 -21.25
CA PRO A 94 20.38 -10.54 -22.56
C PRO A 94 20.54 -9.29 -23.43
N VAL A 95 21.57 -9.30 -24.28
CA VAL A 95 21.83 -8.30 -25.32
C VAL A 95 21.34 -8.83 -26.67
N THR A 96 20.65 -7.98 -27.45
CA THR A 96 20.26 -8.27 -28.84
C THR A 96 21.37 -7.87 -29.79
N TYR A 97 21.65 -8.68 -30.81
CA TYR A 97 22.65 -8.39 -31.83
C TYR A 97 22.05 -8.33 -33.23
N LEU A 98 22.65 -7.51 -34.09
CA LEU A 98 22.37 -7.42 -35.52
C LEU A 98 23.70 -7.47 -36.29
N ASN A 99 23.79 -8.28 -37.34
CA ASN A 99 24.96 -8.40 -38.22
C ASN A 99 26.27 -8.78 -37.48
N CYS A 100 26.17 -9.63 -36.46
CA CYS A 100 27.31 -10.14 -35.69
C CYS A 100 27.46 -11.64 -35.95
N ASP A 101 28.29 -12.02 -36.93
CA ASP A 101 28.37 -13.38 -37.50
C ASP A 101 28.60 -14.48 -36.44
N ASP A 102 29.39 -14.21 -35.40
CA ASP A 102 29.73 -15.19 -34.35
C ASP A 102 28.77 -15.20 -33.14
N LYS A 103 27.76 -14.31 -33.10
CA LYS A 103 26.94 -14.05 -31.90
C LYS A 103 25.46 -14.42 -32.02
N GLY A 104 25.14 -15.26 -33.00
CA GLY A 104 23.77 -15.68 -33.28
C GLY A 104 23.06 -14.64 -34.14
N ASN A 105 23.16 -14.83 -35.45
CA ASN A 105 22.50 -14.01 -36.45
C ASN A 105 21.00 -14.35 -36.45
N ASN A 106 20.20 -13.78 -35.55
CA ASN A 106 18.75 -13.72 -35.72
C ASN A 106 18.42 -12.61 -36.73
N GLY A 107 18.93 -12.79 -37.95
CA GLY A 107 18.52 -11.99 -39.09
C GLY A 107 17.00 -12.02 -39.21
N THR A 108 16.42 -10.85 -39.43
CA THR A 108 14.99 -10.51 -39.55
C THR A 108 14.25 -10.21 -38.22
N THR A 109 14.20 -8.91 -37.90
CA THR A 109 13.02 -8.21 -37.32
C THR A 109 12.33 -8.83 -36.09
N SER A 110 12.98 -9.64 -35.26
CA SER A 110 12.37 -10.16 -34.03
C SER A 110 13.36 -10.24 -32.87
N SER A 111 13.31 -9.15 -32.10
CA SER A 111 13.88 -8.84 -30.79
C SER A 111 14.16 -10.01 -29.84
N SER A 112 15.28 -9.93 -29.09
CA SER A 112 15.31 -10.55 -27.77
C SER A 112 14.19 -9.94 -26.92
N SER A 113 13.21 -10.75 -26.54
CA SER A 113 12.15 -10.35 -25.64
C SER A 113 12.41 -10.96 -24.26
N VAL A 114 12.63 -10.12 -23.25
CA VAL A 114 12.35 -10.57 -21.89
C VAL A 114 10.85 -10.41 -21.69
N ASN A 115 10.18 -11.50 -21.35
CA ASN A 115 8.76 -11.51 -21.06
C ASN A 115 8.54 -11.91 -19.59
N LEU A 116 8.27 -10.90 -18.77
CA LEU A 116 7.91 -11.02 -17.35
C LEU A 116 6.39 -10.92 -17.16
N GLN A 117 5.58 -10.91 -18.23
CA GLN A 117 4.13 -10.83 -18.09
C GLN A 117 3.58 -11.99 -17.27
N GLY A 118 2.65 -11.67 -16.36
CA GLY A 118 2.08 -12.63 -15.42
C GLY A 118 3.00 -13.00 -14.24
N SER A 119 4.26 -12.57 -14.25
CA SER A 119 5.14 -12.64 -13.09
C SER A 119 4.98 -11.38 -12.22
N PRO A 120 5.41 -11.41 -10.95
CA PRO A 120 5.41 -10.21 -10.10
C PRO A 120 6.54 -9.23 -10.46
N PHE A 121 7.48 -9.61 -11.33
CA PHE A 121 8.67 -8.84 -11.66
C PHE A 121 8.43 -7.87 -12.81
N PHE A 122 9.08 -6.71 -12.76
CA PHE A 122 9.13 -5.72 -13.84
C PHE A 122 10.49 -5.02 -13.84
N LEU A 123 10.89 -4.45 -14.98
CA LEU A 123 12.10 -3.64 -15.09
C LEU A 123 11.90 -2.30 -14.37
N SER A 124 12.80 -1.97 -13.45
CA SER A 124 12.81 -0.70 -12.71
C SER A 124 13.11 0.51 -13.60
N GLU A 125 12.69 1.70 -13.18
CA GLU A 125 13.01 3.00 -13.78
C GLU A 125 14.53 3.32 -13.83
N GLN A 126 15.40 2.64 -13.06
CA GLN A 126 16.86 2.86 -13.19
C GLN A 126 17.47 2.19 -14.42
N ASN A 127 16.71 1.32 -15.10
CA ASN A 127 17.19 0.72 -16.32
C ASN A 127 17.12 1.72 -17.47
N ILE A 128 18.20 1.78 -18.25
CA ILE A 128 18.28 2.56 -19.47
C ILE A 128 18.25 1.63 -20.68
N PHE A 129 17.65 2.11 -21.75
CA PHE A 129 17.73 1.46 -23.05
C PHE A 129 18.97 1.98 -23.77
N GLY A 130 19.79 1.07 -24.27
CA GLY A 130 21.06 1.41 -24.90
C GLY A 130 21.32 0.61 -26.15
N SER A 131 22.23 1.14 -26.95
CA SER A 131 22.73 0.48 -28.15
C SER A 131 24.22 0.71 -28.34
N VAL A 132 24.95 -0.31 -28.80
CA VAL A 132 26.36 -0.18 -29.21
C VAL A 132 26.44 -0.41 -30.71
N GLY A 133 27.09 0.50 -31.42
CA GLY A 133 27.11 0.48 -32.88
C GLY A 133 27.30 1.87 -33.45
N CYS A 134 27.18 1.99 -34.77
CA CYS A 134 27.06 3.27 -35.46
C CYS A 134 26.13 3.12 -36.65
N GLY A 135 25.41 4.20 -36.99
CA GLY A 135 24.59 4.28 -38.19
C GLY A 135 23.17 3.70 -38.10
N ASP A 136 22.74 3.19 -36.95
CA ASP A 136 21.39 2.66 -36.74
C ASP A 136 20.53 3.55 -35.82
N LEU A 137 19.22 3.50 -36.04
CA LEU A 137 18.20 3.93 -35.09
C LEU A 137 17.77 2.71 -34.25
N ALA A 138 18.11 2.73 -32.96
CA ALA A 138 17.68 1.73 -32.00
C ALA A 138 16.33 2.14 -31.39
N ILE A 139 15.35 1.24 -31.40
CA ILE A 139 13.99 1.50 -30.92
C ILE A 139 13.60 0.40 -29.93
N ILE A 140 13.01 0.78 -28.82
CA ILE A 140 12.39 -0.12 -27.86
C ILE A 140 10.86 0.01 -27.95
N PHE A 141 10.18 -1.13 -27.95
CA PHE A 141 8.72 -1.24 -28.03
C PHE A 141 8.19 -2.01 -26.83
N ARG A 142 6.99 -1.63 -26.37
CA ARG A 142 6.31 -2.28 -25.25
C ARG A 142 5.93 -3.72 -25.57
N ASN A 143 5.39 -3.95 -26.77
CA ASN A 143 4.96 -5.25 -27.25
C ASN A 143 5.17 -5.36 -28.78
N ASN A 144 5.78 -6.46 -29.22
CA ASN A 144 5.80 -6.96 -30.60
C ASN A 144 5.87 -5.88 -31.71
N GLN A 145 6.72 -4.86 -31.53
CA GLN A 145 6.95 -3.75 -32.46
C GLN A 145 5.75 -2.85 -32.84
N THR A 146 4.65 -2.87 -32.08
CA THR A 146 3.46 -2.06 -32.40
C THR A 146 3.40 -0.72 -31.67
N ASP A 147 4.08 -0.60 -30.53
CA ASP A 147 3.98 0.55 -29.61
C ASP A 147 5.40 1.00 -29.19
N PRO A 148 6.03 1.95 -29.91
CA PRO A 148 7.38 2.43 -29.61
C PRO A 148 7.38 3.30 -28.35
N ILE A 149 8.23 2.95 -27.38
CA ILE A 149 8.31 3.64 -26.08
C ILE A 149 9.41 4.71 -26.13
N ALA A 150 10.58 4.32 -26.60
CA ALA A 150 11.75 5.18 -26.69
C ALA A 150 12.60 4.78 -27.89
N ALA A 151 13.42 5.71 -28.35
CA ALA A 151 14.35 5.47 -29.42
C ALA A 151 15.64 6.23 -29.14
N CYS A 152 16.71 5.76 -29.77
CA CYS A 152 18.02 6.30 -29.60
C CYS A 152 18.78 6.22 -30.93
N LEU A 153 19.33 7.36 -31.34
CA LEU A 153 20.01 7.50 -32.62
C LEU A 153 21.52 7.29 -32.43
N GLN A 154 22.08 6.29 -33.10
CA GLN A 154 23.53 6.11 -33.12
C GLN A 154 24.20 7.16 -34.03
N GLN A 155 25.44 7.51 -33.70
CA GLN A 155 26.22 8.43 -34.52
C GLN A 155 26.56 7.81 -35.88
N ARG A 156 26.88 8.67 -36.85
CA ARG A 156 27.40 8.24 -38.15
C ARG A 156 28.73 7.50 -37.96
N CYS A 157 28.93 6.42 -38.71
CA CYS A 157 30.20 5.71 -38.70
C CYS A 157 31.32 6.57 -39.32
N GLU A 158 32.39 6.82 -38.56
CA GLU A 158 33.66 7.37 -39.06
C GLU A 158 34.72 6.25 -39.09
N ASP A 159 35.50 6.16 -40.17
CA ASP A 159 36.64 5.23 -40.27
C ASP A 159 37.98 5.99 -40.09
N PRO A 160 39.03 5.41 -39.45
CA PRO A 160 39.07 4.13 -38.75
C PRO A 160 39.53 4.25 -37.27
N ILE A 161 38.98 3.36 -36.42
CA ILE A 161 39.56 2.93 -35.13
C ILE A 161 39.58 4.02 -34.03
N SER A 162 38.41 4.43 -33.56
CA SER A 162 38.27 4.71 -32.12
C SER A 162 37.77 3.44 -31.45
N SER A 163 38.54 2.92 -30.49
CA SER A 163 38.25 1.74 -29.67
C SER A 163 37.04 1.91 -28.73
N LYS A 164 36.30 3.01 -28.86
CA LYS A 164 34.98 3.22 -28.26
C LYS A 164 33.98 3.42 -29.39
N LEU A 165 33.27 2.37 -29.81
CA LEU A 165 32.12 2.55 -30.69
C LEU A 165 31.14 3.51 -30.01
N PRO A 166 30.74 4.64 -30.64
CA PRO A 166 29.82 5.59 -30.04
C PRO A 166 28.41 5.00 -30.07
N GLY A 167 28.10 4.23 -29.02
CA GLY A 167 26.75 3.80 -28.73
C GLY A 167 25.84 4.99 -28.40
N CYS A 168 24.60 4.68 -28.06
CA CYS A 168 23.63 5.68 -27.68
C CYS A 168 22.78 5.13 -26.53
N LEU A 169 22.31 6.03 -25.65
CA LEU A 169 21.53 5.70 -24.46
C LEU A 169 20.28 6.58 -24.40
N THR A 170 19.19 6.01 -23.90
CA THR A 170 17.94 6.75 -23.63
C THR A 170 17.25 6.18 -22.40
N MET A 171 16.50 7.03 -21.70
CA MET A 171 15.72 6.61 -20.54
C MET A 171 14.46 5.85 -21.00
N VAL A 172 14.06 4.86 -20.21
CA VAL A 172 12.77 4.19 -20.39
C VAL A 172 11.78 4.85 -19.41
N PRO A 173 10.73 5.54 -19.89
CA PRO A 173 9.86 6.39 -19.07
C PRO A 173 8.85 5.61 -18.22
N GLU A 174 8.94 4.28 -18.17
CA GLU A 174 7.93 3.43 -17.53
C GLU A 174 8.50 2.08 -17.10
N ASN A 175 7.82 1.44 -16.15
CA ASN A 175 8.09 0.08 -15.72
C ASN A 175 7.64 -0.91 -16.80
N LEU A 176 8.55 -1.76 -17.27
CA LEU A 176 8.27 -2.72 -18.34
C LEU A 176 8.20 -4.15 -17.82
N THR A 177 7.09 -4.83 -18.11
CA THR A 177 6.96 -6.29 -17.91
C THR A 177 7.36 -7.08 -19.14
N SER A 178 7.38 -6.46 -20.32
CA SER A 178 7.91 -7.04 -21.54
C SER A 178 8.46 -5.94 -22.43
N TYR A 179 9.45 -6.28 -23.25
CA TYR A 179 9.95 -5.36 -24.26
C TYR A 179 10.45 -6.11 -25.49
N THR A 180 10.50 -5.38 -26.60
CA THR A 180 11.11 -5.82 -27.85
C THR A 180 11.96 -4.69 -28.40
N THR A 181 13.11 -4.99 -28.97
CA THR A 181 14.01 -3.99 -29.56
C THR A 181 14.07 -4.18 -31.08
N ALA A 182 14.27 -3.08 -31.80
CA ALA A 182 14.57 -3.12 -33.23
C ALA A 182 15.71 -2.15 -33.53
N LEU A 183 16.56 -2.55 -34.47
CA LEU A 183 17.59 -1.71 -35.06
C LEU A 183 17.19 -1.45 -36.51
N ARG A 184 17.17 -0.16 -36.91
CA ARG A 184 16.86 0.26 -38.27
C ARG A 184 18.01 1.07 -38.84
N PRO A 185 18.66 0.63 -39.93
CA PRO A 185 19.72 1.40 -40.58
C PRO A 185 19.22 2.78 -41.03
N MET A 186 19.98 3.83 -40.74
CA MET A 186 19.60 5.20 -41.10
C MET A 186 19.56 5.40 -42.63
N THR A 187 20.37 4.65 -43.39
CA THR A 187 20.36 4.66 -44.86
C THR A 187 19.02 4.23 -45.44
N GLU A 188 18.36 3.23 -44.83
CA GLU A 188 17.02 2.79 -45.23
C GLU A 188 15.93 3.84 -44.93
N ILE A 189 16.14 4.68 -43.92
CA ILE A 189 15.20 5.74 -43.51
C ILE A 189 15.34 6.98 -44.42
N ILE A 190 16.57 7.38 -44.76
CA ILE A 190 16.86 8.61 -45.51
C ILE A 190 16.75 8.39 -47.03
N SER A 191 17.16 7.22 -47.53
CA SER A 191 17.18 6.89 -48.96
C SER A 191 16.58 5.51 -49.20
N PRO A 192 15.24 5.38 -49.24
CA PRO A 192 14.56 4.10 -49.50
C PRO A 192 14.81 3.64 -50.95
N GLY A 193 15.96 3.01 -51.19
CA GLY A 193 16.41 2.57 -52.53
C GLY A 193 17.88 2.18 -52.62
N GLU A 194 18.76 2.70 -51.74
CA GLU A 194 20.16 2.29 -51.66
C GLU A 194 20.33 1.13 -50.66
N LYS A 195 20.61 -0.07 -51.17
CA LYS A 195 20.90 -1.28 -50.36
C LYS A 195 22.34 -1.29 -49.83
N GLU A 196 22.81 -0.20 -49.26
CA GLU A 196 23.96 -0.28 -48.35
C GLU A 196 23.44 -0.40 -46.92
N SER A 197 23.02 -1.62 -46.57
CA SER A 197 22.92 -2.01 -45.18
C SER A 197 24.34 -2.00 -44.62
N SER A 198 24.61 -1.14 -43.64
CA SER A 198 25.82 -1.28 -42.83
C SER A 198 25.87 -2.70 -42.28
N LYS A 199 26.76 -3.55 -42.81
CA LYS A 199 27.00 -4.92 -42.29
C LYS A 199 27.77 -4.89 -40.96
N ARG A 200 27.82 -3.75 -40.29
CA ARG A 200 28.55 -3.59 -39.03
C ARG A 200 27.73 -4.22 -37.91
N CYS A 201 28.43 -4.93 -37.04
CA CYS A 201 27.84 -5.55 -35.86
C CYS A 201 27.35 -4.45 -34.92
N THR A 202 26.04 -4.46 -34.64
CA THR A 202 25.40 -3.55 -33.69
C THR A 202 24.57 -4.33 -32.68
N SER A 203 24.35 -3.73 -31.51
CA SER A 203 23.61 -4.37 -30.43
C SER A 203 22.68 -3.42 -29.71
N THR A 204 21.66 -3.96 -29.06
CA THR A 204 20.76 -3.22 -28.17
C THR A 204 20.58 -3.97 -26.86
N PHE A 205 20.34 -3.23 -25.78
CA PHE A 205 20.16 -3.81 -24.46
C PHE A 205 19.33 -2.90 -23.56
N ILE A 206 18.84 -3.47 -22.48
CA ILE A 206 18.34 -2.73 -21.32
C ILE A 206 19.23 -3.09 -20.13
N GLY A 207 19.69 -2.11 -19.39
CA GLY A 207 20.48 -2.38 -18.19
C GLY A 207 20.44 -1.26 -17.17
N ASP A 208 20.86 -1.54 -15.96
CA ASP A 208 20.97 -0.56 -14.88
C ASP A 208 22.28 0.23 -15.00
N SER A 209 22.15 1.49 -15.40
CA SER A 209 23.26 2.43 -15.60
C SER A 209 24.11 2.68 -14.36
N THR A 210 23.60 2.37 -13.16
CA THR A 210 24.35 2.50 -11.90
C THR A 210 25.30 1.32 -11.66
N VAL A 211 25.12 0.21 -12.37
CA VAL A 211 25.83 -1.06 -12.14
C VAL A 211 26.88 -1.35 -13.21
N PHE A 212 26.75 -0.81 -14.42
CA PHE A 212 27.75 -0.95 -15.48
C PHE A 212 28.40 0.40 -15.83
N SER A 213 29.72 0.40 -16.01
CA SER A 213 30.51 1.60 -16.35
C SER A 213 31.00 1.61 -17.80
N GLU A 214 31.14 0.44 -18.40
CA GLU A 214 31.62 0.27 -19.77
C GLU A 214 30.66 -0.63 -20.53
N ILE A 215 30.33 -0.24 -21.77
CA ILE A 215 29.48 -1.02 -22.65
C ILE A 215 30.33 -1.36 -23.88
N SER A 216 30.42 -2.64 -24.19
CA SER A 216 31.13 -3.14 -25.36
C SER A 216 30.21 -3.98 -26.24
N ILE A 217 30.47 -3.97 -27.55
CA ILE A 217 29.85 -4.88 -28.51
C ILE A 217 30.14 -6.36 -28.16
N ASP A 218 31.15 -6.61 -27.33
CA ASP A 218 31.52 -7.95 -26.89
C ASP A 218 30.58 -8.53 -25.81
N MET A 219 29.77 -7.70 -25.14
CA MET A 219 28.93 -8.11 -24.01
C MET A 219 27.66 -8.84 -24.43
N THR A 220 27.51 -10.11 -24.05
CA THR A 220 26.32 -10.92 -24.38
C THR A 220 25.14 -10.69 -23.44
N HIS A 221 25.42 -10.22 -22.23
CA HIS A 221 24.44 -9.86 -21.21
C HIS A 221 24.90 -8.61 -20.46
N VAL A 222 23.95 -7.87 -19.92
CA VAL A 222 24.18 -6.67 -19.11
C VAL A 222 23.40 -6.77 -17.80
N PRO A 223 23.91 -6.24 -16.68
CA PRO A 223 23.15 -6.15 -15.44
C PRO A 223 21.90 -5.29 -15.63
N ALA A 224 20.73 -5.80 -15.26
CA ALA A 224 19.48 -5.04 -15.20
C ALA A 224 18.82 -5.23 -13.85
N THR A 225 18.13 -4.20 -13.37
CA THR A 225 17.43 -4.24 -12.08
C THR A 225 15.95 -4.54 -12.28
N LEU A 226 15.51 -5.65 -11.71
CA LEU A 226 14.08 -5.96 -11.58
C LEU A 226 13.57 -5.45 -10.25
N GLU A 227 12.37 -4.90 -10.27
CA GLU A 227 11.52 -4.69 -9.11
C GLU A 227 10.41 -5.73 -9.08
N TRP A 228 9.78 -5.94 -7.91
CA TRP A 228 8.62 -6.81 -7.81
C TRP A 228 7.49 -6.24 -6.96
N ASN A 229 6.28 -6.61 -7.34
CA ASN A 229 5.09 -6.35 -6.53
C ASN A 229 4.97 -7.33 -5.36
N PRO A 230 4.37 -6.91 -4.22
CA PRO A 230 4.04 -7.83 -3.14
C PRO A 230 3.12 -8.94 -3.63
N VAL A 231 3.47 -10.20 -3.33
CA VAL A 231 2.62 -11.37 -3.63
C VAL A 231 2.26 -12.11 -2.35
N LYS A 232 1.13 -12.82 -2.36
CA LYS A 232 0.74 -13.69 -1.25
C LYS A 232 1.60 -14.95 -1.25
N CYS A 233 1.91 -15.50 -0.08
CA CYS A 233 2.57 -16.80 0.02
C CYS A 233 1.63 -17.89 -0.53
N ASP A 234 2.15 -18.74 -1.42
CA ASP A 234 1.43 -19.82 -2.09
C ASP A 234 1.86 -21.22 -1.60
N LEU A 235 2.57 -21.26 -0.47
CA LEU A 235 2.95 -22.49 0.22
C LEU A 235 1.85 -22.95 1.19
N GLU A 236 2.05 -24.12 1.81
CA GLU A 236 1.15 -24.61 2.87
C GLU A 236 1.11 -23.61 4.05
N ALA A 237 -0.04 -23.50 4.74
CA ALA A 237 -0.26 -22.47 5.76
C ALA A 237 0.78 -22.49 6.90
N SER A 238 1.27 -23.67 7.28
CA SER A 238 2.36 -23.84 8.25
C SER A 238 3.67 -23.24 7.74
N LEU A 239 4.02 -23.45 6.48
CA LEU A 239 5.20 -22.88 5.83
C LEU A 239 5.06 -21.36 5.67
N CYS A 240 3.90 -20.84 5.25
CA CYS A 240 3.67 -19.40 5.18
C CYS A 240 3.73 -18.69 6.54
N SER A 241 3.59 -19.42 7.65
CA SER A 241 3.74 -18.88 9.01
C SER A 241 5.20 -18.89 9.47
N ILE A 242 5.99 -19.89 9.07
CA ILE A 242 7.44 -20.00 9.33
C ILE A 242 8.24 -19.02 8.46
N VAL A 243 7.78 -18.79 7.23
CA VAL A 243 8.36 -17.89 6.23
C VAL A 243 8.11 -16.40 6.55
N ARG A 244 7.50 -16.09 7.70
CA ARG A 244 7.44 -14.73 8.25
C ARG A 244 8.57 -14.52 9.28
N PRO A 245 9.83 -14.25 8.88
CA PRO A 245 10.51 -13.17 9.58
C PRO A 245 9.65 -11.91 9.39
N HIS A 246 9.66 -11.01 10.36
CA HIS A 246 9.00 -9.70 10.30
C HIS A 246 9.50 -8.90 9.09
N TYR A 247 9.02 -9.21 7.90
CA TYR A 247 9.24 -8.44 6.71
C TYR A 247 8.26 -7.29 6.76
N VAL A 248 8.61 -6.30 7.58
CA VAL A 248 8.12 -4.95 7.39
C VAL A 248 8.66 -4.55 6.03
N LEU A 249 7.77 -4.37 5.04
CA LEU A 249 8.14 -3.65 3.80
C LEU A 249 8.90 -2.41 4.25
N PRO A 250 10.20 -2.28 3.98
CA PRO A 250 10.88 -1.08 4.38
C PRO A 250 10.34 0.01 3.48
N TYR A 251 9.54 0.87 4.10
CA TYR A 251 9.10 2.11 3.50
C TYR A 251 10.35 2.83 3.06
N LYS A 252 10.42 3.14 1.77
CA LYS A 252 11.44 4.05 1.26
C LYS A 252 11.43 5.27 2.17
N THR A 253 12.57 5.58 2.78
CA THR A 253 12.71 6.52 3.91
C THR A 253 12.31 7.97 3.57
N SER A 254 11.88 8.23 2.33
CA SER A 254 11.32 9.50 1.90
C SER A 254 10.30 9.27 0.77
N CYS A 255 9.05 9.04 1.14
CA CYS A 255 7.91 9.08 0.22
C CYS A 255 7.20 10.43 0.38
N ASN A 256 7.80 11.47 -0.22
CA ASN A 256 7.17 12.77 -0.34
C ASN A 256 6.52 12.88 -1.73
N GLU A 257 5.26 12.47 -1.82
CA GLU A 257 4.52 12.43 -3.07
C GLU A 257 3.38 13.43 -3.04
N SER A 258 3.14 14.09 -4.16
CA SER A 258 2.00 14.98 -4.37
C SER A 258 1.45 14.79 -5.78
N CYS A 259 0.17 15.10 -5.95
CA CYS A 259 -0.51 15.07 -7.24
C CYS A 259 -1.43 16.29 -7.33
N GLY A 260 -1.14 17.20 -8.27
CA GLY A 260 -1.76 18.51 -8.28
C GLY A 260 -1.44 19.29 -7.02
N TYR A 261 -2.47 19.73 -6.28
CA TYR A 261 -2.34 20.48 -5.03
C TYR A 261 -2.55 19.62 -3.77
N VAL A 262 -2.54 18.29 -3.91
CA VAL A 262 -2.81 17.36 -2.82
C VAL A 262 -1.53 16.65 -2.45
N ASP A 263 -1.10 16.81 -1.20
CA ASP A 263 -0.04 16.01 -0.60
C ASP A 263 -0.55 14.61 -0.30
N ILE A 264 0.25 13.59 -0.64
CA ILE A 264 -0.09 12.18 -0.48
C ILE A 264 0.89 11.59 0.54
N PRO A 265 0.61 11.76 1.84
CA PRO A 265 1.41 11.12 2.87
C PRO A 265 1.05 9.64 2.99
N PHE A 266 2.02 8.86 3.48
CA PHE A 266 1.78 7.52 3.98
C PHE A 266 0.57 7.50 4.94
N PRO A 267 -0.35 6.50 4.92
CA PRO A 267 -0.26 5.22 4.23
C PRO A 267 -0.59 5.27 2.74
N PHE A 268 -0.96 6.42 2.21
CA PHE A 268 -1.21 6.61 0.79
C PHE A 268 0.08 6.87 0.03
N GLY A 269 0.07 6.56 -1.26
CA GLY A 269 1.21 6.75 -2.13
C GLY A 269 0.86 6.44 -3.58
N ILE A 270 1.60 7.06 -4.50
CA ILE A 270 1.55 6.89 -5.95
C ILE A 270 2.50 5.77 -6.36
N LYS A 271 3.77 5.86 -5.98
CA LYS A 271 4.80 4.89 -6.37
C LYS A 271 4.71 3.64 -5.51
N VAL A 272 5.05 2.52 -6.13
CA VAL A 272 5.22 1.25 -5.43
C VAL A 272 6.24 1.44 -4.30
N GLY A 273 5.93 0.92 -3.11
CA GLY A 273 6.73 1.10 -1.91
C GLY A 273 6.41 2.36 -1.09
N CYS A 274 5.62 3.30 -1.62
CA CYS A 274 5.19 4.51 -0.90
C CYS A 274 3.79 4.44 -0.28
N TYR A 275 2.97 3.45 -0.69
CA TYR A 275 1.68 3.17 -0.07
C TYR A 275 1.73 1.89 0.79
N LYS A 276 0.83 1.80 1.78
CA LYS A 276 0.78 0.69 2.74
C LYS A 276 0.35 -0.63 2.14
N SER A 277 -0.63 -0.57 1.26
CA SER A 277 -1.15 -1.70 0.48
C SER A 277 -1.89 -1.15 -0.72
N GLU A 278 -2.27 -2.01 -1.66
CA GLU A 278 -3.02 -1.61 -2.85
C GLU A 278 -4.31 -0.83 -2.54
N TRP A 279 -4.89 -1.00 -1.34
CA TRP A 279 -6.04 -0.22 -0.89
C TRP A 279 -5.76 1.28 -0.80
N PHE A 280 -4.52 1.65 -0.47
CA PHE A 280 -4.05 3.02 -0.27
C PHE A 280 -3.31 3.58 -1.50
N ARG A 281 -3.27 2.83 -2.61
CA ARG A 281 -2.61 3.31 -3.83
C ARG A 281 -3.40 4.45 -4.47
N VAL A 282 -2.70 5.54 -4.75
CA VAL A 282 -3.25 6.73 -5.42
C VAL A 282 -2.79 6.75 -6.88
N THR A 283 -3.70 7.04 -7.78
CA THR A 283 -3.40 7.27 -9.21
C THR A 283 -3.54 8.75 -9.51
N CYS A 284 -2.57 9.31 -10.25
CA CYS A 284 -2.56 10.72 -10.62
C CYS A 284 -2.99 10.85 -12.08
N ASN A 285 -4.24 11.28 -12.32
CA ASN A 285 -4.81 11.34 -13.66
C ASN A 285 -4.76 12.78 -14.20
N LYS A 286 -4.30 12.95 -15.44
CA LYS A 286 -4.34 14.24 -16.15
C LYS A 286 -5.77 14.56 -16.57
N THR A 287 -6.30 15.68 -16.09
CA THR A 287 -7.62 16.21 -16.49
C THR A 287 -7.47 17.58 -17.15
N ALA A 288 -8.54 18.11 -17.75
CA ALA A 288 -8.54 19.43 -18.38
C ALA A 288 -8.11 20.56 -17.42
N ASP A 289 -8.37 20.39 -16.12
CA ASP A 289 -8.03 21.37 -15.07
C ASP A 289 -6.71 21.04 -14.34
N GLY A 290 -5.91 20.11 -14.87
CA GLY A 290 -4.66 19.65 -14.26
C GLY A 290 -4.70 18.22 -13.72
N GLU A 291 -3.63 17.83 -13.05
CA GLU A 291 -3.48 16.50 -12.46
C GLU A 291 -4.35 16.37 -11.20
N LYS A 292 -5.15 15.29 -11.13
CA LYS A 292 -6.07 15.01 -10.01
C LYS A 292 -5.80 13.61 -9.44
N PRO A 293 -5.66 13.47 -8.12
CA PRO A 293 -5.43 12.17 -7.49
C PRO A 293 -6.73 11.40 -7.28
N PHE A 294 -6.66 10.09 -7.45
CA PHE A 294 -7.76 9.15 -7.21
C PHE A 294 -7.30 7.99 -6.35
N ILE A 295 -8.08 7.61 -5.34
CA ILE A 295 -7.86 6.37 -4.59
C ILE A 295 -8.23 5.22 -5.52
N SER A 296 -7.24 4.44 -5.94
CA SER A 296 -7.37 3.47 -7.04
C SER A 296 -8.38 2.37 -6.73
N SER A 297 -8.49 1.98 -5.46
CA SER A 297 -9.34 0.88 -5.00
C SER A 297 -10.84 1.20 -5.02
N ILE A 298 -11.21 2.48 -4.88
CA ILE A 298 -12.61 2.95 -4.82
C ILE A 298 -12.96 3.93 -5.94
N ASN A 299 -12.00 4.29 -6.78
CA ASN A 299 -12.13 5.24 -7.89
C ASN A 299 -12.77 6.58 -7.48
N MET A 300 -12.44 7.07 -6.29
CA MET A 300 -12.89 8.37 -5.80
C MET A 300 -11.74 9.37 -5.85
N GLN A 301 -12.02 10.60 -6.30
CA GLN A 301 -11.01 11.66 -6.31
C GLN A 301 -10.67 12.03 -4.87
N LEU A 302 -9.38 11.99 -4.56
CA LEU A 302 -8.82 12.38 -3.27
C LEU A 302 -8.68 13.91 -3.23
N LEU A 303 -9.13 14.51 -2.13
CA LEU A 303 -9.05 15.96 -1.91
C LEU A 303 -8.05 16.30 -0.81
N ASN A 304 -7.99 15.49 0.25
CA ASN A 304 -7.08 15.69 1.37
C ASN A 304 -6.90 14.38 2.15
N VAL A 305 -5.74 14.19 2.78
CA VAL A 305 -5.45 13.08 3.70
C VAL A 305 -5.18 13.66 5.08
N SER A 306 -5.98 13.26 6.07
CA SER A 306 -5.73 13.56 7.46
C SER A 306 -5.17 12.32 8.15
N PHE A 307 -3.84 12.25 8.21
CA PHE A 307 -3.16 11.14 8.87
C PHE A 307 -3.48 11.07 10.36
N TYR A 308 -3.56 12.24 11.02
CA TYR A 308 -3.91 12.34 12.43
C TYR A 308 -5.30 11.75 12.72
N GLU A 309 -6.32 12.12 11.94
CA GLU A 309 -7.69 11.64 12.17
C GLU A 309 -7.92 10.22 11.65
N GLY A 310 -7.00 9.66 10.85
CA GLY A 310 -7.24 8.40 10.14
C GLY A 310 -8.32 8.55 9.07
N THR A 311 -8.42 9.73 8.45
CA THR A 311 -9.46 10.08 7.49
C THR A 311 -8.90 10.55 6.14
N VAL A 312 -9.72 10.46 5.10
CA VAL A 312 -9.50 11.07 3.80
C VAL A 312 -10.75 11.83 3.37
N LEU A 313 -10.55 12.99 2.77
CA LEU A 313 -11.62 13.75 2.13
C LEU A 313 -11.67 13.39 0.65
N VAL A 314 -12.84 12.96 0.16
CA VAL A 314 -13.04 12.53 -1.23
C VAL A 314 -14.24 13.21 -1.89
N ASN A 315 -14.28 13.22 -3.21
CA ASN A 315 -15.47 13.62 -3.97
C ASN A 315 -16.45 12.45 -4.09
N ASN A 316 -17.53 12.51 -3.31
CA ASN A 316 -18.63 11.56 -3.35
C ASN A 316 -19.70 11.99 -4.36
N SER A 317 -20.42 11.03 -4.93
CA SER A 317 -21.42 11.30 -5.97
C SER A 317 -22.71 11.88 -5.42
N VAL A 318 -23.31 12.82 -6.15
CA VAL A 318 -24.63 13.37 -5.85
C VAL A 318 -25.71 12.63 -6.64
N ILE A 319 -26.73 12.13 -5.93
CA ILE A 319 -27.84 11.39 -6.53
C ILE A 319 -28.97 12.38 -6.79
N TYR A 320 -29.31 12.54 -8.07
CA TYR A 320 -30.32 13.48 -8.53
C TYR A 320 -31.59 12.75 -8.96
N SER A 321 -32.75 13.31 -8.65
CA SER A 321 -34.04 12.78 -9.05
C SER A 321 -35.01 13.90 -9.40
N TYR A 322 -35.87 13.65 -10.39
CA TYR A 322 -36.88 14.58 -10.91
C TYR A 322 -36.34 15.92 -11.45
N CYS A 323 -35.14 15.92 -12.03
CA CYS A 323 -34.45 17.12 -12.53
C CYS A 323 -34.67 17.31 -14.05
N PRO A 324 -35.34 18.39 -14.52
CA PRO A 324 -35.74 18.56 -15.92
C PRO A 324 -34.61 18.68 -16.96
N SER A 325 -33.37 18.95 -16.54
CA SER A 325 -32.23 19.24 -17.41
C SER A 325 -31.08 18.22 -17.33
N LYS A 326 -31.26 17.13 -16.58
CA LYS A 326 -30.26 16.06 -16.45
C LYS A 326 -30.89 14.76 -16.89
N ASP A 327 -30.37 14.14 -17.96
CA ASP A 327 -30.73 12.79 -18.47
C ASP A 327 -30.40 11.64 -17.47
N ARG A 328 -30.31 11.94 -16.18
CA ARG A 328 -30.04 10.98 -15.10
C ARG A 328 -31.24 10.96 -14.15
N GLU A 329 -32.38 10.49 -14.65
CA GLU A 329 -33.54 10.17 -13.81
C GLU A 329 -33.29 8.85 -13.06
N ASN A 330 -32.37 8.86 -12.09
CA ASN A 330 -32.15 7.73 -11.22
C ASN A 330 -32.84 8.01 -9.88
N ASN A 331 -34.03 7.46 -9.69
CA ASN A 331 -34.76 7.53 -8.41
C ASN A 331 -34.06 6.73 -7.28
N GLU A 332 -33.05 5.95 -7.66
CA GLU A 332 -32.22 5.12 -6.80
C GLU A 332 -30.75 5.31 -7.20
N GLY A 333 -29.90 5.52 -6.20
CA GLY A 333 -28.46 5.62 -6.39
C GLY A 333 -27.75 5.01 -5.18
N SER A 334 -26.61 4.39 -5.43
CA SER A 334 -25.85 3.69 -4.40
C SER A 334 -24.37 4.01 -4.47
N VAL A 335 -23.73 4.10 -3.33
CA VAL A 335 -22.28 4.11 -3.18
C VAL A 335 -21.90 2.93 -2.32
N ASN A 336 -20.99 2.10 -2.81
CA ASN A 336 -20.62 0.84 -2.17
C ASN A 336 -19.10 0.79 -1.96
N LEU A 337 -18.68 0.84 -0.69
CA LEU A 337 -17.29 0.66 -0.25
C LEU A 337 -17.12 -0.66 0.54
N THR A 338 -18.13 -1.55 0.53
CA THR A 338 -18.07 -2.86 1.18
C THR A 338 -16.92 -3.69 0.62
N GLY A 339 -16.17 -4.36 1.49
CA GLY A 339 -14.95 -5.09 1.10
C GLY A 339 -13.74 -4.20 0.85
N THR A 340 -13.81 -2.93 1.24
CA THR A 340 -12.67 -2.01 1.28
C THR A 340 -12.45 -1.54 2.72
N PRO A 341 -11.28 -0.98 3.05
CA PRO A 341 -11.04 -0.48 4.40
C PRO A 341 -11.77 0.84 4.71
N PHE A 342 -12.47 1.42 3.75
CA PHE A 342 -13.08 2.74 3.87
C PHE A 342 -14.54 2.68 4.32
N PHE A 343 -14.91 3.58 5.22
CA PHE A 343 -16.30 3.79 5.65
C PHE A 343 -16.58 5.27 5.90
N PHE A 344 -17.84 5.69 5.83
CA PHE A 344 -18.23 7.08 6.03
C PHE A 344 -18.02 7.52 7.49
N SER A 345 -17.48 8.71 7.71
CA SER A 345 -17.24 9.22 9.06
C SER A 345 -18.55 9.65 9.70
N HIS A 346 -19.08 8.85 10.64
CA HIS A 346 -20.28 9.26 11.38
C HIS A 346 -20.12 10.54 12.21
N ILE A 347 -18.87 10.96 12.46
CA ILE A 347 -18.53 12.19 13.17
C ILE A 347 -18.74 13.39 12.24
N PHE A 348 -18.10 13.37 11.07
CA PHE A 348 -18.03 14.51 10.15
C PHE A 348 -19.10 14.51 9.06
N ASP A 349 -19.60 13.33 8.69
CA ASP A 349 -20.52 13.20 7.57
C ASP A 349 -21.99 13.13 8.03
N ARG A 350 -22.87 13.68 7.20
CA ARG A 350 -24.33 13.56 7.35
C ARG A 350 -24.96 13.17 6.02
N PHE A 351 -26.03 12.38 6.08
CA PHE A 351 -26.89 12.19 4.93
C PHE A 351 -27.75 13.44 4.76
N MET A 352 -27.68 14.08 3.60
CA MET A 352 -28.40 15.30 3.30
C MET A 352 -29.30 15.12 2.07
N SER A 353 -30.49 15.70 2.12
CA SER A 353 -31.38 15.86 0.98
C SER A 353 -31.74 17.32 0.80
N ILE A 354 -31.65 17.80 -0.43
CA ILE A 354 -32.06 19.15 -0.86
C ILE A 354 -33.21 19.01 -1.85
N GLY A 355 -34.25 19.82 -1.70
CA GLY A 355 -35.43 19.82 -2.55
C GLY A 355 -36.70 20.15 -1.76
N CYS A 356 -37.87 19.85 -2.32
CA CYS A 356 -39.14 19.95 -1.62
C CYS A 356 -40.11 18.91 -2.17
N GLY A 357 -41.14 18.56 -1.39
CA GLY A 357 -42.20 17.68 -1.84
C GLY A 357 -41.86 16.18 -1.77
N ASN A 358 -40.74 15.80 -1.15
CA ASN A 358 -40.17 14.46 -1.23
C ASN A 358 -39.75 13.87 0.11
N LEU A 359 -39.67 12.54 0.12
CA LEU A 359 -39.08 11.73 1.17
C LEU A 359 -37.84 11.06 0.57
N ALA A 360 -36.66 11.38 1.08
CA ALA A 360 -35.40 10.72 0.72
C ALA A 360 -34.97 9.81 1.87
N THR A 361 -34.91 8.50 1.64
CA THR A 361 -34.44 7.53 2.65
C THR A 361 -33.12 6.92 2.23
N PHE A 362 -32.34 6.41 3.19
CA PHE A 362 -31.16 5.61 2.91
C PHE A 362 -31.09 4.32 3.72
N LEU A 363 -30.48 3.32 3.10
CA LEU A 363 -30.28 1.93 3.57
C LEU A 363 -28.78 1.61 3.54
N ASP A 364 -28.31 0.62 4.29
CA ASP A 364 -26.92 0.13 4.23
C ASP A 364 -26.64 -0.65 2.93
N SER A 365 -27.60 -1.45 2.48
CA SER A 365 -27.44 -2.36 1.34
C SER A 365 -28.69 -2.39 0.46
N PRO A 366 -28.54 -2.59 -0.87
CA PRO A 366 -29.69 -2.79 -1.77
C PRO A 366 -30.52 -4.02 -1.40
N THR A 367 -29.93 -5.01 -0.73
CA THR A 367 -30.58 -6.28 -0.38
C THR A 367 -31.31 -6.24 0.96
N ASN A 368 -31.16 -5.16 1.72
CA ASN A 368 -31.73 -5.00 3.06
C ASN A 368 -32.81 -3.90 3.03
N ASP A 369 -34.08 -4.23 3.30
CA ASP A 369 -35.15 -3.21 3.41
C ASP A 369 -35.13 -2.47 4.77
N HIS A 370 -34.07 -2.68 5.58
CA HIS A 370 -33.90 -1.97 6.84
C HIS A 370 -33.52 -0.51 6.61
N ARG A 371 -34.50 0.38 6.77
CA ARG A 371 -34.31 1.83 6.69
C ARG A 371 -33.53 2.35 7.89
N ILE A 372 -32.32 2.84 7.61
CA ILE A 372 -31.45 3.47 8.61
C ILE A 372 -31.99 4.85 8.98
N GLY A 373 -32.35 5.64 7.97
CA GLY A 373 -32.80 7.01 8.17
C GLY A 373 -33.32 7.67 6.91
N GLY A 374 -33.76 8.92 7.04
CA GLY A 374 -34.23 9.69 5.89
C GLY A 374 -34.74 11.08 6.25
N CYS A 375 -35.03 11.83 5.19
CA CYS A 375 -35.44 13.21 5.20
C CYS A 375 -36.82 13.38 4.57
N LYS A 376 -37.79 13.83 5.37
CA LYS A 376 -39.12 14.22 4.91
C LYS A 376 -39.15 15.73 4.69
N LEU A 377 -39.16 16.15 3.43
CA LEU A 377 -39.18 17.56 3.05
C LEU A 377 -40.63 18.08 2.89
N PRO A 378 -40.90 19.35 3.24
CA PRO A 378 -42.23 19.94 3.18
C PRO A 378 -42.72 20.11 1.74
N PRO A 379 -44.03 20.34 1.52
CA PRO A 379 -44.56 20.71 0.20
C PRO A 379 -43.85 21.93 -0.40
N CYS A 380 -43.80 22.00 -1.72
CA CYS A 380 -43.23 23.16 -2.41
C CYS A 380 -44.21 24.33 -2.42
N GLU A 381 -43.85 25.46 -1.80
CA GLU A 381 -44.58 26.72 -1.97
C GLU A 381 -44.23 27.40 -3.30
N SER A 382 -45.16 28.17 -3.87
CA SER A 382 -45.03 28.80 -5.20
C SER A 382 -43.82 29.74 -5.36
N ASN A 383 -43.28 30.25 -4.24
CA ASN A 383 -42.12 31.13 -4.18
C ASN A 383 -40.82 30.46 -3.68
N MET A 384 -40.86 29.18 -3.26
CA MET A 384 -39.68 28.48 -2.76
C MET A 384 -39.01 27.66 -3.86
N THR A 385 -37.91 28.20 -4.40
CA THR A 385 -36.92 27.42 -5.15
C THR A 385 -36.18 26.49 -4.19
N SER A 386 -36.15 25.18 -4.47
CA SER A 386 -35.05 24.20 -4.26
C SER A 386 -34.02 24.35 -3.11
N ILE A 387 -34.30 25.07 -2.02
CA ILE A 387 -33.35 25.42 -0.95
C ILE A 387 -33.71 24.73 0.37
N VAL A 388 -34.87 24.04 0.46
CA VAL A 388 -35.19 23.30 1.69
C VAL A 388 -34.24 22.11 1.80
N ARG A 389 -33.58 22.04 2.95
CA ARG A 389 -32.56 21.04 3.28
C ARG A 389 -32.96 20.27 4.51
N CYS A 390 -32.65 19.00 4.50
CA CYS A 390 -32.71 18.14 5.67
C CYS A 390 -31.42 17.34 5.73
N ALA A 391 -30.84 17.26 6.93
CA ALA A 391 -29.66 16.45 7.21
C ALA A 391 -29.94 15.54 8.39
N VAL A 392 -29.45 14.31 8.32
CA VAL A 392 -29.59 13.30 9.38
C VAL A 392 -28.25 12.61 9.63
N ASN A 393 -28.05 12.17 10.87
CA ASN A 393 -26.85 11.44 11.26
C ASN A 393 -26.79 10.08 10.56
N ILE A 394 -25.59 9.64 10.24
CA ILE A 394 -25.32 8.29 9.75
C ILE A 394 -24.81 7.41 10.91
N PRO A 395 -25.06 6.09 10.88
CA PRO A 395 -24.54 5.18 11.89
C PRO A 395 -23.02 5.00 11.75
N SER A 396 -22.35 4.64 12.84
CA SER A 396 -20.94 4.26 12.82
C SER A 396 -20.73 2.99 11.98
N GLY A 397 -19.62 2.93 11.25
CA GLY A 397 -19.25 1.79 10.42
C GLY A 397 -20.01 1.67 9.09
N LEU A 398 -20.78 2.68 8.68
CA LEU A 398 -21.48 2.68 7.40
C LEU A 398 -20.48 2.64 6.24
N SER A 399 -20.38 1.53 5.51
CA SER A 399 -19.47 1.34 4.37
C SER A 399 -20.17 1.42 3.01
N SER A 400 -21.49 1.34 2.99
CA SER A 400 -22.28 1.50 1.77
C SER A 400 -23.59 2.17 2.10
N PHE A 401 -24.14 2.89 1.13
CA PHE A 401 -25.51 3.36 1.24
C PHE A 401 -26.24 3.32 -0.10
N VAL A 402 -27.54 3.07 -0.01
CA VAL A 402 -28.48 3.21 -1.12
C VAL A 402 -29.48 4.29 -0.74
N THR A 403 -29.71 5.26 -1.63
CA THR A 403 -30.77 6.24 -1.44
C THR A 403 -31.99 5.93 -2.29
N ASN A 404 -33.17 6.14 -1.73
CA ASN A 404 -34.44 6.06 -2.43
C ASN A 404 -35.18 7.40 -2.26
N ILE A 405 -35.53 8.03 -3.38
CA ILE A 405 -36.20 9.33 -3.39
C ILE A 405 -37.63 9.16 -3.90
N ARG A 406 -38.59 9.31 -2.99
CA ARG A 406 -40.01 9.23 -3.30
C ARG A 406 -40.68 10.60 -3.20
N ARG A 407 -41.43 10.98 -4.23
CA ARG A 407 -42.31 12.15 -4.14
C ARG A 407 -43.51 11.83 -3.26
N ILE A 408 -43.76 12.67 -2.26
CA ILE A 408 -44.88 12.53 -1.32
C ILE A 408 -45.92 13.65 -1.49
N TYR A 409 -45.56 14.75 -2.16
CA TYR A 409 -46.47 15.83 -2.56
C TYR A 409 -46.37 16.06 -4.07
N PRO A 410 -47.27 15.50 -4.89
CA PRO A 410 -47.27 15.71 -6.33
C PRO A 410 -47.65 17.17 -6.65
N ASN A 411 -46.74 17.89 -7.32
CA ASN A 411 -47.01 19.23 -7.82
C ASN A 411 -47.54 19.14 -9.27
N ASN A 412 -48.74 19.68 -9.54
CA ASN A 412 -49.34 19.72 -10.88
C ASN A 412 -48.84 20.91 -11.72
N GLY A 413 -47.94 21.74 -11.18
CA GLY A 413 -47.35 22.89 -11.87
C GLY A 413 -46.18 22.55 -12.81
N SER A 414 -45.86 23.48 -13.71
CA SER A 414 -44.78 23.36 -14.72
C SER A 414 -43.36 23.39 -14.15
N LYS A 415 -43.17 23.83 -12.90
CA LYS A 415 -41.87 23.86 -12.20
C LYS A 415 -41.72 22.65 -11.28
N ARG A 416 -41.08 21.58 -11.77
CA ARG A 416 -40.70 20.42 -10.95
C ARG A 416 -39.40 20.72 -10.20
N PRO A 417 -39.37 20.63 -8.86
CA PRO A 417 -38.13 20.82 -8.10
C PRO A 417 -37.17 19.66 -8.39
N CYS A 418 -35.93 20.01 -8.72
CA CYS A 418 -34.84 19.04 -8.77
C CYS A 418 -34.47 18.65 -7.34
N ILE A 419 -34.41 17.35 -7.07
CA ILE A 419 -34.10 16.82 -5.74
C ILE A 419 -32.73 16.16 -5.82
N SER A 420 -31.91 16.39 -4.80
CA SER A 420 -30.61 15.75 -4.65
C SER A 420 -30.43 15.16 -3.26
N SER A 421 -29.84 13.97 -3.19
CA SER A 421 -29.48 13.31 -1.94
C SER A 421 -28.06 12.76 -2.00
N PHE A 422 -27.33 12.89 -0.89
CA PHE A 422 -25.90 12.53 -0.82
C PHE A 422 -25.43 12.50 0.65
N ILE A 423 -24.30 11.87 0.89
CA ILE A 423 -23.56 12.01 2.15
C ILE A 423 -22.50 13.10 1.95
N VAL A 424 -22.32 14.00 2.92
CA VAL A 424 -21.41 15.15 2.83
C VAL A 424 -20.77 15.46 4.18
N ASP A 425 -19.53 15.94 4.15
CA ASP A 425 -18.84 16.48 5.31
C ASP A 425 -19.48 17.82 5.74
N THR A 426 -19.90 17.93 7.00
CA THR A 426 -20.59 19.13 7.49
C THR A 426 -19.69 20.36 7.54
N ARG A 427 -18.37 20.20 7.75
CA ARG A 427 -17.40 21.32 7.77
C ARG A 427 -17.33 22.00 6.41
N PHE A 428 -17.51 21.23 5.33
CA PHE A 428 -17.64 21.79 3.99
C PHE A 428 -18.90 22.65 3.86
N LEU A 429 -20.04 22.21 4.40
CA LEU A 429 -21.27 23.01 4.37
C LEU A 429 -21.13 24.30 5.17
N ASP A 430 -20.56 24.23 6.37
CA ASP A 430 -20.32 25.41 7.22
C ASP A 430 -19.42 26.44 6.52
N SER A 431 -18.39 25.96 5.81
CA SER A 431 -17.51 26.84 5.01
C SER A 431 -18.24 27.53 3.85
N LEU A 432 -19.29 26.92 3.30
CA LEU A 432 -20.10 27.53 2.25
C LEU A 432 -21.04 28.61 2.79
N GLU A 433 -21.55 28.43 4.00
CA GLU A 433 -22.40 29.42 4.67
C GLU A 433 -21.59 30.65 5.11
N ALA A 434 -20.38 30.45 5.63
CA ALA A 434 -19.50 31.54 6.03
C ALA A 434 -19.04 32.44 4.86
N ASN A 435 -18.99 31.88 3.64
CA ASN A 435 -18.58 32.57 2.41
C ASN A 435 -19.76 33.04 1.54
N SER A 436 -21.00 32.92 2.03
CA SER A 436 -22.19 33.32 1.30
C SER A 436 -22.42 34.82 1.42
N ASP A 437 -22.05 35.59 0.40
CA ASP A 437 -22.65 36.91 0.17
C ASP A 437 -24.18 36.75 0.14
N HIS A 438 -24.88 37.39 1.07
CA HIS A 438 -26.34 37.27 1.31
C HIS A 438 -27.23 37.56 0.07
N ASN A 439 -26.65 37.99 -1.05
CA ASN A 439 -27.35 38.30 -2.30
C ASN A 439 -27.06 37.31 -3.44
N ALA A 440 -26.20 36.31 -3.25
CA ALA A 440 -25.91 35.32 -4.27
C ALA A 440 -26.99 34.23 -4.29
N THR A 441 -28.08 34.48 -5.01
CA THR A 441 -29.05 33.47 -5.45
C THR A 441 -28.38 32.46 -6.39
N THR A 442 -27.50 31.62 -5.86
CA THR A 442 -26.74 30.62 -6.60
C THR A 442 -27.63 29.43 -6.95
N THR A 443 -28.55 29.67 -7.86
CA THR A 443 -29.43 28.70 -8.53
C THR A 443 -28.68 27.81 -9.54
N ASN A 444 -27.37 27.62 -9.40
CA ASN A 444 -26.59 26.91 -10.41
C ASN A 444 -25.44 26.07 -9.82
N ARG A 445 -25.69 25.32 -8.74
CA ARG A 445 -24.74 24.28 -8.31
C ARG A 445 -25.04 22.97 -9.00
N SER A 446 -24.65 22.89 -10.27
CA SER A 446 -24.56 21.63 -11.02
C SER A 446 -23.33 20.80 -10.59
N GLY A 447 -23.10 20.64 -9.28
CA GLY A 447 -22.04 19.80 -8.76
C GLY A 447 -22.41 18.33 -8.90
N THR A 448 -21.67 17.56 -9.69
CA THR A 448 -21.84 16.09 -9.75
C THR A 448 -21.30 15.39 -8.52
N TYR A 449 -20.48 16.09 -7.72
CA TYR A 449 -19.80 15.56 -6.56
C TYR A 449 -19.85 16.52 -5.37
N VAL A 450 -19.72 15.96 -4.17
CA VAL A 450 -19.64 16.68 -2.89
C VAL A 450 -18.48 16.13 -2.04
N PRO A 451 -17.77 16.96 -1.28
CA PRO A 451 -16.75 16.48 -0.33
C PRO A 451 -17.37 15.59 0.75
N THR A 452 -16.73 14.46 1.04
CA THR A 452 -17.16 13.48 2.05
C THR A 452 -15.94 12.89 2.72
N THR A 453 -16.02 12.66 4.04
CA THR A 453 -14.88 12.20 4.82
C THR A 453 -14.96 10.71 5.11
N LEU A 454 -14.11 9.92 4.45
CA LEU A 454 -13.98 8.50 4.72
C LEU A 454 -12.96 8.25 5.83
N GLN A 455 -13.28 7.34 6.74
CA GLN A 455 -12.34 6.78 7.72
C GLN A 455 -11.63 5.57 7.09
N TRP A 456 -10.31 5.50 7.26
CA TRP A 456 -9.46 4.37 6.85
C TRP A 456 -8.67 3.78 8.03
N GLY A 457 -8.51 4.57 9.09
CA GLY A 457 -7.89 4.18 10.35
C GLY A 457 -8.84 4.42 11.50
N ILE A 458 -8.85 3.50 12.46
CA ILE A 458 -9.56 3.66 13.73
C ILE A 458 -8.53 4.06 14.79
N PRO A 459 -8.63 5.28 15.36
CA PRO A 459 -7.84 5.67 16.52
C PRO A 459 -8.02 4.69 17.68
N LYS A 460 -6.91 4.32 18.29
CA LYS A 460 -6.83 3.40 19.42
C LYS A 460 -6.08 4.06 20.56
N ARG A 461 -6.68 3.97 21.75
CA ARG A 461 -5.97 4.25 22.99
C ARG A 461 -4.92 3.18 23.22
N GLY A 462 -3.69 3.61 23.41
CA GLY A 462 -2.62 2.74 23.82
C GLY A 462 -1.34 3.51 24.01
N LEU A 463 -0.49 2.99 24.87
CA LEU A 463 0.86 3.50 25.04
C LEU A 463 1.68 3.07 23.84
N CYS A 464 2.25 4.01 23.11
CA CYS A 464 3.23 3.69 22.09
C CYS A 464 4.30 4.79 22.06
N GLU A 465 5.51 4.41 21.70
CA GLU A 465 6.67 5.30 21.64
C GLU A 465 7.29 5.20 20.25
N LEU A 466 7.89 6.30 19.79
CA LEU A 466 8.74 6.25 18.61
C LEU A 466 10.02 5.50 18.99
N GLY A 467 10.37 4.46 18.25
CA GLY A 467 11.64 3.74 18.46
C GLY A 467 12.83 4.60 18.00
N GLU A 468 13.93 4.55 18.76
CA GLU A 468 15.21 5.22 18.43
C GLU A 468 15.99 4.52 17.30
N GLU A 469 15.63 3.28 16.96
CA GLU A 469 16.27 2.51 15.88
C GLU A 469 15.40 2.50 14.61
N SER A 470 16.02 2.84 13.47
CA SER A 470 15.58 2.69 12.07
C SER A 470 14.10 2.32 11.84
N GLY A 471 13.27 3.30 11.49
CA GLY A 471 11.88 3.05 11.10
C GLY A 471 10.88 4.18 11.42
N THR A 472 11.29 5.17 12.21
CA THR A 472 10.49 6.37 12.47
C THR A 472 10.53 7.30 11.26
N LEU A 473 9.35 7.64 10.73
CA LEU A 473 9.14 8.51 9.59
C LEU A 473 8.39 9.76 10.03
N CYS A 474 8.86 10.92 9.60
CA CYS A 474 8.26 12.20 9.93
C CYS A 474 7.66 12.86 8.71
N SER A 475 6.56 13.58 8.90
CA SER A 475 6.00 14.42 7.86
C SER A 475 7.02 15.50 7.44
N PRO A 476 7.06 15.91 6.17
CA PRO A 476 8.03 16.91 5.70
C PRO A 476 7.97 18.25 6.47
N ASP A 477 6.79 18.61 6.97
CA ASP A 477 6.55 19.80 7.78
C ASP A 477 6.81 19.59 9.29
N GLY A 478 7.16 18.37 9.72
CA GLY A 478 7.45 18.02 11.10
C GLY A 478 6.25 18.12 12.05
N ARG A 479 5.02 18.12 11.53
CA ARG A 479 3.78 18.13 12.34
C ARG A 479 3.50 16.79 13.02
N TYR A 480 3.96 15.68 12.45
CA TYR A 480 3.84 14.37 13.09
C TYR A 480 4.99 13.45 12.67
N CYS A 481 5.31 12.51 13.54
CA CYS A 481 6.14 11.35 13.20
C CYS A 481 5.39 10.07 13.53
N TRP A 482 5.75 8.98 12.89
CA TRP A 482 5.10 7.71 13.12
C TRP A 482 6.08 6.55 12.93
N THR A 483 5.73 5.41 13.54
CA THR A 483 6.43 4.13 13.35
C THR A 483 5.41 2.99 13.26
N SER A 484 5.77 1.91 12.58
CA SER A 484 4.89 0.73 12.44
C SER A 484 5.03 -0.17 13.67
N LEU A 485 3.94 -0.38 14.41
CA LEU A 485 3.90 -1.32 15.54
C LEU A 485 3.61 -2.75 15.08
N SER A 486 2.82 -2.89 14.02
CA SER A 486 2.56 -4.17 13.35
C SER A 486 2.21 -3.91 11.88
N GLN A 487 1.76 -4.93 11.14
CA GLN A 487 1.23 -4.74 9.78
C GLN A 487 0.01 -3.82 9.75
N MET A 488 -0.74 -3.73 10.85
CA MET A 488 -2.01 -3.02 10.93
C MET A 488 -2.01 -1.83 11.89
N HIS A 489 -1.02 -1.74 12.76
CA HIS A 489 -0.99 -0.71 13.79
C HIS A 489 0.17 0.25 13.56
N LEU A 490 -0.14 1.54 13.58
CA LEU A 490 0.82 2.63 13.53
C LEU A 490 0.85 3.31 14.90
N CYS A 491 2.03 3.66 15.37
CA CYS A 491 2.19 4.64 16.45
C CYS A 491 2.43 6.00 15.81
N VAL A 492 1.62 6.99 16.16
CA VAL A 492 1.72 8.35 15.61
C VAL A 492 1.89 9.31 16.76
N CYS A 493 2.88 10.20 16.65
CA CYS A 493 3.23 11.15 17.69
C CYS A 493 3.31 12.58 17.15
N THR A 494 2.82 13.54 17.93
CA THR A 494 2.78 14.97 17.58
C THR A 494 3.52 15.84 18.61
N PRO A 495 4.02 17.03 18.21
CA PRO A 495 4.71 17.95 19.12
C PRO A 495 3.79 18.61 20.15
N ASP A 496 2.59 19.00 19.71
CA ASP A 496 1.66 19.82 20.50
C ASP A 496 0.33 19.10 20.79
N THR A 497 -0.35 19.59 21.83
CA THR A 497 -1.68 19.18 22.33
C THR A 497 -2.85 19.87 21.62
N TYR A 498 -2.61 20.65 20.57
CA TYR A 498 -3.67 21.45 19.96
C TYR A 498 -4.54 20.61 19.01
N ASN A 499 -5.53 19.90 19.58
CA ASN A 499 -6.88 19.68 19.02
C ASN A 499 -7.79 18.97 20.04
N ASP A 500 -9.10 19.24 19.93
CA ASP A 500 -10.25 18.95 20.82
C ASP A 500 -10.55 17.46 21.14
N TYR A 501 -9.60 16.55 20.89
CA TYR A 501 -9.72 15.09 21.05
C TYR A 501 -8.68 14.50 22.01
N ASP A 502 -8.39 15.25 23.09
CA ASP A 502 -7.44 14.98 24.18
C ASP A 502 -7.56 13.59 24.83
N TYR A 503 -8.69 12.91 24.62
CA TYR A 503 -8.99 11.64 25.27
C TYR A 503 -8.38 10.40 24.58
N LEU A 504 -7.82 10.49 23.37
CA LEU A 504 -7.26 9.35 22.62
C LEU A 504 -5.72 9.31 22.63
N SER A 505 -5.07 10.45 22.84
CA SER A 505 -3.63 10.57 22.97
C SER A 505 -3.15 10.20 24.36
N THR A 506 -1.98 9.56 24.45
CA THR A 506 -1.28 9.32 25.70
C THR A 506 -0.03 10.19 25.75
N ASP A 507 0.13 10.94 26.83
CA ASP A 507 1.38 11.64 27.13
C ASP A 507 2.41 10.62 27.58
N VAL A 508 3.44 10.43 26.78
CA VAL A 508 4.50 9.45 27.05
C VAL A 508 5.57 9.98 28.02
N CYS A 509 5.44 11.25 28.42
CA CYS A 509 6.34 12.02 29.26
C CYS A 509 5.84 12.22 30.70
N GLN A 510 4.86 11.43 31.16
CA GLN A 510 4.30 11.53 32.51
C GLN A 510 5.33 11.36 33.66
N GLU A 511 6.50 10.78 33.39
CA GLU A 511 7.60 10.66 34.37
C GLU A 511 8.53 11.88 34.32
N ILE A 512 8.79 12.47 35.50
CA ILE A 512 9.69 13.63 35.66
C ILE A 512 11.08 13.29 35.10
N GLY A 513 11.49 14.02 34.06
CA GLY A 513 12.82 13.89 33.44
C GLY A 513 12.91 12.90 32.28
N LYS A 514 11.86 12.12 31.97
CA LYS A 514 11.87 11.12 30.89
C LYS A 514 12.01 11.73 29.49
N CYS A 515 11.53 12.97 29.31
CA CYS A 515 11.46 13.64 28.01
C CYS A 515 12.19 14.98 27.97
N VAL A 516 13.31 15.11 28.70
CA VAL A 516 14.21 16.24 28.47
C VAL A 516 14.74 16.07 27.04
N ASP A 517 14.43 17.03 26.15
CA ASP A 517 14.80 17.07 24.72
C ASP A 517 13.92 16.32 23.68
N MET A 518 12.78 15.70 24.06
CA MET A 518 11.87 15.09 23.06
C MET A 518 10.90 16.12 22.43
N LYS A 519 10.93 16.21 21.09
CA LYS A 519 10.05 17.09 20.30
C LYS A 519 8.60 16.60 20.22
N TYR A 520 8.33 15.29 20.26
CA TYR A 520 6.99 14.70 20.09
C TYR A 520 6.55 14.01 21.39
N LYS A 521 5.47 14.49 22.02
CA LYS A 521 5.07 14.10 23.39
C LYS A 521 3.75 13.34 23.47
N ASN A 522 2.85 13.60 22.52
CA ASN A 522 1.53 12.98 22.49
C ASN A 522 1.52 11.91 21.43
N CYS A 523 1.35 10.66 21.85
CA CYS A 523 1.31 9.52 20.94
C CYS A 523 -0.05 8.82 21.01
N PHE A 524 -0.50 8.30 19.88
CA PHE A 524 -1.70 7.48 19.78
C PHE A 524 -1.48 6.38 18.75
N MET A 525 -2.30 5.34 18.85
CA MET A 525 -2.23 4.20 17.95
C MET A 525 -3.31 4.30 16.89
N HIS A 526 -2.99 3.97 15.65
CA HIS A 526 -3.96 3.83 14.57
C HIS A 526 -4.07 2.39 14.14
N CYS A 527 -5.28 1.83 14.13
CA CYS A 527 -5.56 0.53 13.53
C CYS A 527 -6.06 0.75 12.09
N LEU A 528 -5.29 0.29 11.12
CA LEU A 528 -5.66 0.31 9.71
C LEU A 528 -6.75 -0.74 9.47
N ASN A 529 -7.89 -0.29 8.95
CA ASN A 529 -8.96 -1.21 8.59
C ASN A 529 -8.51 -2.09 7.40
N ALA A 530 -8.90 -3.37 7.37
CA ALA A 530 -8.56 -4.30 6.28
C ALA A 530 -9.53 -5.51 6.26
N ASP A 531 -9.69 -6.14 5.09
CA ASP A 531 -10.56 -7.31 4.91
C ASP A 531 -10.25 -8.43 5.92
N GLY A 532 -11.25 -8.79 6.72
CA GLY A 532 -11.20 -9.88 7.69
C GLY A 532 -10.65 -9.53 9.07
N ASN A 533 -10.32 -8.26 9.34
CA ASN A 533 -9.71 -7.87 10.61
C ASN A 533 -10.57 -6.88 11.41
N ASP A 534 -10.83 -7.22 12.68
CA ASP A 534 -11.64 -6.40 13.59
C ASP A 534 -10.78 -5.41 14.39
N CYS A 535 -10.67 -4.19 13.89
CA CYS A 535 -10.08 -3.08 14.63
C CYS A 535 -10.87 -2.70 15.90
N SER A 536 -12.01 -3.30 16.22
CA SER A 536 -12.74 -2.99 17.47
C SER A 536 -12.06 -3.58 18.70
N SER A 537 -11.41 -4.75 18.58
CA SER A 537 -10.94 -5.54 19.73
C SER A 537 -9.44 -5.84 19.77
N SER A 538 -8.72 -5.78 18.64
CA SER A 538 -7.29 -6.17 18.58
C SER A 538 -6.34 -5.04 19.01
N CYS A 539 -5.41 -5.36 19.93
CA CYS A 539 -4.16 -4.61 20.11
C CYS A 539 -3.05 -5.27 19.26
N PRO A 540 -1.97 -4.54 18.90
CA PRO A 540 -0.85 -5.13 18.18
C PRO A 540 -0.12 -6.20 19.01
N ASP A 541 0.68 -7.00 18.31
CA ASP A 541 1.54 -8.01 18.95
C ASP A 541 2.43 -7.34 20.01
N ARG A 542 2.62 -8.04 21.15
CA ARG A 542 3.31 -7.52 22.35
C ARG A 542 2.53 -6.47 23.16
N TYR A 543 1.26 -6.24 22.83
CA TYR A 543 0.34 -5.42 23.63
C TYR A 543 -0.82 -6.26 24.16
N LYS A 544 -1.34 -5.87 25.33
CA LYS A 544 -2.53 -6.44 25.95
C LYS A 544 -3.60 -5.37 26.10
N ASN A 545 -4.83 -5.68 25.72
CA ASN A 545 -5.96 -4.80 25.96
C ASN A 545 -6.35 -4.88 27.45
N LEU A 546 -6.26 -3.76 28.16
CA LEU A 546 -6.73 -3.61 29.54
C LEU A 546 -7.62 -2.37 29.61
N GLY A 547 -8.90 -2.57 29.92
CA GLY A 547 -9.86 -1.46 30.05
C GLY A 547 -10.10 -0.66 28.76
N GLY A 548 -9.93 -1.27 27.59
CA GLY A 548 -10.07 -0.59 26.29
C GLY A 548 -8.83 0.19 25.84
N MET A 549 -7.70 0.04 26.55
CA MET A 549 -6.41 0.63 26.21
C MET A 549 -5.38 -0.48 25.94
N CYS A 550 -4.54 -0.31 24.93
CA CYS A 550 -3.44 -1.22 24.63
C CYS A 550 -2.20 -0.89 25.46
N TRP A 551 -1.77 -1.85 26.30
CA TRP A 551 -0.59 -1.73 27.16
C TRP A 551 0.53 -2.66 26.67
N PRO A 552 1.76 -2.18 26.57
CA PRO A 552 2.87 -3.03 26.15
C PRO A 552 3.20 -4.05 27.27
N LEU A 553 3.45 -5.30 26.90
CA LEU A 553 3.62 -6.41 27.86
C LEU A 553 4.80 -6.19 28.83
N ASN A 554 5.87 -5.52 28.41
CA ASN A 554 7.04 -5.19 29.23
C ASN A 554 6.70 -4.26 30.43
N VAL A 555 5.72 -3.37 30.27
CA VAL A 555 5.23 -2.49 31.35
C VAL A 555 4.35 -3.28 32.33
N LEU A 556 3.66 -4.30 31.85
CA LEU A 556 2.84 -5.17 32.71
C LEU A 556 3.68 -6.11 33.56
N ASP A 557 4.74 -6.70 33.00
CA ASP A 557 5.67 -7.56 33.75
C ASP A 557 6.40 -6.82 34.88
N SER A 558 6.74 -5.54 34.68
CA SER A 558 7.37 -4.71 35.71
C SER A 558 6.41 -4.32 36.85
N SER A 559 5.10 -4.26 36.58
CA SER A 559 4.06 -4.06 37.61
C SER A 559 3.79 -5.32 38.46
N GLU A 560 3.98 -6.53 37.92
CA GLU A 560 3.89 -7.78 38.69
C GLU A 560 5.07 -7.98 39.65
N VAL A 561 6.23 -7.37 39.38
CA VAL A 561 7.38 -7.36 40.30
C VAL A 561 7.12 -6.47 41.52
N LEU A 562 6.32 -5.40 41.39
CA LEU A 562 5.94 -4.53 42.51
C LEU A 562 4.86 -5.16 43.41
N THR A 563 3.96 -5.99 42.88
CA THR A 563 2.95 -6.69 43.70
C THR A 563 3.51 -7.92 44.43
N LYS A 564 4.63 -8.50 43.98
CA LYS A 564 5.35 -9.55 44.72
C LYS A 564 6.23 -9.06 45.87
N LYS A 565 6.48 -7.74 46.00
CA LYS A 565 7.22 -7.15 47.14
C LYS A 565 6.34 -6.70 48.32
N SER A 566 5.02 -6.91 48.29
CA SER A 566 4.09 -6.59 49.40
C SER A 566 3.44 -7.83 50.05
N LYS A 567 4.19 -8.93 50.21
CA LYS A 567 3.79 -10.05 51.08
C LYS A 567 4.99 -10.66 51.81
N ARG A 568 5.60 -9.91 52.73
CA ARG A 568 6.29 -10.48 53.89
C ARG A 568 6.51 -9.44 55.00
N SER A 569 5.45 -9.13 55.74
CA SER A 569 5.57 -8.83 57.17
C SER A 569 4.71 -9.87 57.88
N GLN A 570 5.33 -10.97 58.29
CA GLN A 570 4.71 -11.89 59.25
C GLN A 570 4.83 -11.22 60.61
N ASN A 571 3.70 -10.83 61.17
CA ASN A 571 3.57 -10.42 62.57
C ASN A 571 4.04 -11.58 63.46
N LEU A 572 5.21 -11.43 64.10
CA LEU A 572 5.54 -12.16 65.32
C LEU A 572 4.81 -11.48 66.49
N PRO A 573 3.95 -12.18 67.25
CA PRO A 573 3.42 -11.65 68.50
C PRO A 573 4.52 -11.68 69.56
N VAL A 574 5.08 -10.51 69.89
CA VAL A 574 5.95 -10.33 71.05
C VAL A 574 5.03 -10.10 72.26
N ILE A 575 4.93 -11.11 73.12
CA ILE A 575 4.29 -11.02 74.43
C ILE A 575 5.26 -10.32 75.37
N ILE A 576 5.00 -9.05 75.70
CA ILE A 576 5.68 -8.35 76.80
C ILE A 576 4.75 -8.41 78.02
N GLY A 577 5.15 -9.21 79.00
CA GLY A 577 4.54 -9.25 80.32
C GLY A 577 4.81 -7.94 81.07
N SER A 578 3.73 -7.32 81.53
CA SER A 578 3.72 -6.17 82.43
C SER A 578 4.17 -6.57 83.85
N THR A 579 5.17 -5.88 84.40
CA THR A 579 5.32 -5.72 85.85
C THR A 579 5.31 -4.24 86.19
N LEU A 580 4.33 -3.87 87.00
CA LEU A 580 4.11 -2.57 87.61
C LEU A 580 5.25 -2.21 88.57
N SER A 581 5.71 -0.96 88.54
CA SER A 581 6.06 -0.24 89.76
C SER A 581 5.88 1.26 89.58
N VAL A 582 4.97 1.80 90.38
CA VAL A 582 4.62 3.20 90.56
C VAL A 582 5.70 3.90 91.39
N SER A 583 6.16 5.07 90.95
CA SER A 583 6.57 6.14 91.88
C SER A 583 6.57 7.49 91.19
N SER A 584 5.50 8.24 91.44
CA SER A 584 5.44 9.69 91.33
C SER A 584 6.20 10.30 92.52
N LEU A 585 7.14 11.21 92.26
CA LEU A 585 7.60 12.18 93.26
C LEU A 585 7.54 13.59 92.66
N HIS A 586 6.77 14.43 93.33
CA HIS A 586 6.72 15.88 93.20
C HIS A 586 8.09 16.54 93.46
N HIS A 587 8.44 17.59 92.71
CA HIS A 587 8.39 19.00 93.15
C HIS A 587 9.26 19.89 92.25
N LEU A 588 8.66 21.03 91.86
CA LEU A 588 9.23 22.32 91.41
C LEU A 588 10.03 22.38 90.10
#